data_AF-A0A3D4MJI4-F1
#
_entry.id   AF-A0A3D4MJI4-F1
#
_cell.length_a   1.000
_cell.length_b   1.000
_cell.length_c   1.000
_cell.angle_alpha   90.00
_cell.angle_beta   90.00
_cell.angle_gamma   90.00
#
_symmetry.space_group_name_H-M   'P 1'
#
loop_
_entity.id
_entity.type
_entity.pdbx_description
1 polymer ?
#
loop_
_entity_poly.entity_id
_entity_poly.type
_entity_poly.pdbx_seq_one_letter_code
_entity_poly.pdbx_strand_id
1 'polypeptide(L)'
;MFYNKTAIMLMTSIVFYYGVISFFIRKELISYVLKFIFSFFVGVIGGILFEKIKIPKIVFYLIIGILFGGGCLNLIYPSLDVISDYLRQIALIIILTRSGLALDFKSLIKIGRPAILMCFLPASFEIIGIIIFGPLLLNISYLEATLLGCVLGAVSPAIVAPRMLTMIENKEGGDIPKVIMAGASCDDIYVIVIFYACLNTLKTSSFNFLSILKIPSSIILGVLLGLLIGIGLINLYKCFKLNSTIKVIIMLGVSFLIVWLENY
;
A
#
# COMPACT_ATOMS: atom_id res chain seq x y z
N MET A 1 -5.35 -33.89 33.14
CA MET A 1 -4.02 -33.51 33.68
C MET A 1 -3.10 -32.83 32.65
N PHE A 2 -3.26 -33.04 31.33
CA PHE A 2 -2.41 -32.43 30.29
C PHE A 2 -2.65 -30.94 30.01
N TYR A 3 -3.88 -30.43 30.14
CA TYR A 3 -4.22 -29.02 29.88
C TYR A 3 -3.56 -28.03 30.87
N ASN A 4 -3.31 -28.46 32.10
CA ASN A 4 -2.72 -27.59 33.12
C ASN A 4 -1.22 -27.36 32.85
N LYS A 5 -0.54 -28.36 32.27
CA LYS A 5 0.90 -28.30 32.04
C LYS A 5 1.26 -27.37 30.89
N THR A 6 0.47 -27.38 29.80
CA THR A 6 0.65 -26.46 28.67
C THR A 6 0.32 -25.02 29.03
N ALA A 7 -0.75 -24.79 29.81
CA ALA A 7 -1.10 -23.47 30.33
C ALA A 7 -0.01 -22.91 31.26
N ILE A 8 0.52 -23.74 32.17
CA ILE A 8 1.64 -23.36 33.05
C ILE A 8 2.90 -23.08 32.23
N MET A 9 3.22 -23.90 31.22
CA MET A 9 4.39 -23.66 30.35
C MET A 9 4.27 -22.36 29.54
N LEU A 10 3.07 -22.03 29.05
CA LEU A 10 2.79 -20.76 28.38
C LEU A 10 2.93 -19.58 29.34
N MET A 11 2.37 -19.68 30.55
CA MET A 11 2.47 -18.64 31.56
C MET A 11 3.91 -18.41 32.01
N THR A 12 4.68 -19.48 32.26
CA THR A 12 6.10 -19.36 32.64
C THR A 12 6.95 -18.82 31.49
N SER A 13 6.66 -19.22 30.25
CA SER A 13 7.35 -18.68 29.07
C SER A 13 7.05 -17.19 28.89
N ILE A 14 5.81 -16.74 29.06
CA ILE A 14 5.41 -15.32 28.97
C ILE A 14 6.07 -14.50 30.09
N VAL A 15 6.08 -15.00 31.33
CA VAL A 15 6.71 -14.33 32.48
C VAL A 15 8.23 -14.25 32.31
N PHE A 16 8.87 -15.31 31.80
CA PHE A 16 10.30 -15.31 31.54
C PHE A 16 10.67 -14.38 30.38
N TYR A 17 9.87 -14.36 29.32
CA TYR A 17 10.04 -13.42 28.21
C TYR A 17 9.86 -11.98 28.69
N TYR A 18 8.86 -11.71 29.52
CA TYR A 18 8.62 -10.38 30.10
C TYR A 18 9.78 -9.96 31.02
N GLY A 19 10.29 -10.86 31.85
CA GLY A 19 11.44 -10.63 32.72
C GLY A 19 12.71 -10.28 31.94
N VAL A 20 13.04 -11.06 30.92
CA VAL A 20 14.23 -10.86 30.07
C VAL A 20 14.10 -9.59 29.20
N ILE A 21 12.91 -9.31 28.66
CA ILE A 21 12.62 -8.09 27.90
C ILE A 21 12.71 -6.85 28.80
N SER A 22 12.20 -6.91 30.04
CA SER A 22 12.24 -5.78 30.98
C SER A 22 13.65 -5.43 31.44
N PHE A 23 14.58 -6.40 31.41
CA PHE A 23 15.96 -6.22 31.85
C PHE A 23 16.86 -5.62 30.76
N PHE A 24 16.55 -5.85 29.48
CA PHE A 24 17.41 -5.43 28.36
C PHE A 24 16.86 -4.27 27.53
N ILE A 25 15.57 -3.95 27.63
CA ILE A 25 14.91 -3.00 26.72
C ILE A 25 14.57 -1.69 27.43
N ARG A 26 15.02 -0.58 26.83
CA ARG A 26 14.67 0.80 27.19
C ARG A 26 13.15 0.91 27.39
N LYS A 27 12.67 1.36 28.56
CA LYS A 27 11.22 1.45 28.90
C LYS A 27 10.36 2.11 27.80
N GLU A 28 10.93 3.05 27.05
CA GLU A 28 10.29 3.72 25.92
C GLU A 28 9.97 2.77 24.76
N LEU A 29 10.88 1.84 24.42
CA LEU A 29 10.68 0.88 23.33
C LEU A 29 9.55 -0.11 23.67
N ILE A 30 9.48 -0.54 24.94
CA ILE A 30 8.38 -1.40 25.42
C ILE A 30 7.04 -0.69 25.27
N SER A 31 6.98 0.61 25.61
CA SER A 31 5.76 1.42 25.44
C SER A 31 5.32 1.48 23.97
N TYR A 32 6.26 1.68 23.03
CA TYR A 32 5.96 1.71 21.60
C TYR A 32 5.43 0.38 21.07
N VAL A 33 6.08 -0.73 21.44
CA VAL A 33 5.66 -2.07 21.04
C VAL A 33 4.27 -2.41 21.60
N LEU A 34 4.01 -2.09 22.88
CA LEU A 34 2.70 -2.34 23.50
C LEU A 34 1.59 -1.52 22.83
N LYS A 35 1.84 -0.25 22.51
CA LYS A 35 0.87 0.60 21.81
C LYS A 35 0.59 0.11 20.39
N PHE A 36 1.62 -0.35 19.67
CA PHE A 36 1.45 -0.98 18.36
C PHE A 36 0.61 -2.27 18.45
N ILE A 37 0.95 -3.17 19.38
CA ILE A 37 0.20 -4.41 19.61
C ILE A 37 -1.26 -4.08 19.95
N PHE A 38 -1.49 -3.14 20.87
CA PHE A 38 -2.82 -2.70 21.23
C PHE A 38 -3.62 -2.18 20.02
N SER A 39 -3.03 -1.29 19.21
CA SER A 39 -3.65 -0.78 18.00
C SER A 39 -3.96 -1.90 17.00
N PHE A 40 -3.06 -2.87 16.85
CA PHE A 40 -3.26 -4.02 15.97
C PHE A 40 -4.44 -4.88 16.44
N PHE A 41 -4.52 -5.21 17.73
CA PHE A 41 -5.61 -6.00 18.30
C PHE A 41 -6.96 -5.29 18.16
N VAL A 42 -7.03 -4.01 18.52
CA VAL A 42 -8.25 -3.20 18.37
C VAL A 42 -8.67 -3.15 16.90
N GLY A 43 -7.72 -2.91 16.00
CA GLY A 43 -7.95 -2.92 14.55
C GLY A 43 -8.53 -4.24 14.07
N VAL A 44 -7.91 -5.37 14.39
CA VAL A 44 -8.39 -6.70 13.95
C VAL A 44 -9.79 -6.99 14.50
N ILE A 45 -10.02 -6.81 15.80
CA ILE A 45 -11.29 -7.12 16.46
C ILE A 45 -12.41 -6.25 15.88
N GLY A 46 -12.19 -4.93 15.79
CA GLY A 46 -13.22 -4.03 15.29
C GLY A 46 -13.41 -4.10 13.78
N GLY A 47 -12.37 -4.45 13.01
CA GLY A 47 -12.49 -4.79 11.60
C GLY A 47 -13.40 -6.00 11.38
N ILE A 48 -13.23 -7.06 12.17
CA ILE A 48 -14.12 -8.24 12.13
C ILE A 48 -15.56 -7.86 12.55
N LEU A 49 -15.71 -7.01 13.56
CA LEU A 49 -17.03 -6.53 13.99
C LEU A 49 -17.74 -5.76 12.89
N PHE A 50 -17.06 -4.83 12.22
CA PHE A 50 -17.62 -4.05 11.11
C PHE A 50 -17.95 -4.93 9.91
N GLU A 51 -17.11 -5.92 9.61
CA GLU A 51 -17.38 -6.90 8.56
C GLU A 51 -18.66 -7.71 8.84
N LYS A 52 -18.93 -8.09 10.09
CA LYS A 52 -20.20 -8.75 10.48
C LYS A 52 -21.42 -7.85 10.26
N ILE A 53 -21.26 -6.53 10.41
CA ILE A 53 -22.31 -5.53 10.20
C ILE A 53 -22.36 -5.09 8.71
N LYS A 54 -21.60 -5.75 7.82
CA LYS A 54 -21.47 -5.43 6.38
C LYS A 54 -20.90 -4.04 6.08
N ILE A 55 -20.17 -3.45 7.02
CA ILE A 55 -19.45 -2.19 6.82
C ILE A 55 -18.00 -2.51 6.45
N PRO A 56 -17.39 -1.82 5.46
CA PRO A 56 -15.99 -2.01 5.12
C PRO A 56 -15.06 -1.77 6.31
N LYS A 57 -14.10 -2.68 6.51
CA LYS A 57 -13.12 -2.65 7.63
C LYS A 57 -12.37 -1.31 7.74
N ILE A 58 -12.08 -0.68 6.59
CA ILE A 58 -11.35 0.59 6.51
C ILE A 58 -12.06 1.71 7.27
N VAL A 59 -13.40 1.71 7.31
CA VAL A 59 -14.19 2.71 8.05
C VAL A 59 -13.86 2.63 9.54
N PHE A 60 -13.79 1.43 10.09
CA PHE A 60 -13.39 1.23 11.49
C PHE A 60 -11.95 1.69 11.73
N TYR A 61 -11.02 1.34 10.83
CA TYR A 61 -9.61 1.75 10.95
C TYR A 61 -9.45 3.27 10.98
N LEU A 62 -10.22 4.00 10.16
CA LEU A 62 -10.24 5.47 10.15
C LEU A 62 -10.81 6.03 11.45
N ILE A 63 -11.95 5.53 11.93
CA ILE A 63 -12.58 5.99 13.17
C ILE A 63 -11.63 5.81 14.36
N ILE A 64 -11.03 4.63 14.50
CA ILE A 64 -10.06 4.37 15.56
C ILE A 64 -8.80 5.22 15.41
N GLY A 65 -8.31 5.44 14.18
CA GLY A 65 -7.18 6.32 13.93
C GLY A 65 -7.44 7.76 14.39
N ILE A 66 -8.63 8.30 14.13
CA ILE A 66 -9.05 9.63 14.59
C ILE A 66 -9.18 9.67 16.12
N LEU A 67 -9.84 8.66 16.71
CA LEU A 67 -10.09 8.61 18.15
C LEU A 67 -8.80 8.42 18.96
N PHE A 68 -7.93 7.50 18.55
CA PHE A 68 -6.74 7.10 19.32
C PHE A 68 -5.48 7.87 18.91
N GLY A 69 -5.49 8.53 17.75
CA GLY A 69 -4.45 9.45 17.30
C GLY A 69 -4.38 10.73 18.13
N GLY A 70 -3.61 11.71 17.64
CA GLY A 70 -3.33 12.96 18.36
C GLY A 70 -4.50 13.92 18.53
N GLY A 71 -5.64 13.68 17.86
CA GLY A 71 -6.78 14.60 17.82
C GLY A 71 -7.80 14.46 18.95
N CYS A 72 -7.90 13.30 19.62
CA CYS A 72 -8.92 13.05 20.64
C CYS A 72 -8.35 12.46 21.93
N LEU A 73 -8.08 11.15 21.95
CA LEU A 73 -7.68 10.44 23.18
C LEU A 73 -6.16 10.38 23.37
N ASN A 74 -5.37 10.72 22.34
CA ASN A 74 -3.91 10.83 22.36
C ASN A 74 -3.19 9.60 22.95
N LEU A 75 -3.81 8.41 22.85
CA LEU A 75 -3.31 7.17 23.46
C LEU A 75 -2.06 6.66 22.75
N ILE A 76 -1.98 6.92 21.45
CA ILE A 76 -1.03 6.29 20.53
C ILE A 76 0.08 7.26 20.08
N TYR A 77 -0.20 8.56 20.01
CA TYR A 77 0.80 9.54 19.64
C TYR A 77 1.79 9.81 20.79
N PRO A 78 3.09 10.08 20.54
CA PRO A 78 3.78 10.13 19.24
C PRO A 78 4.39 8.78 18.81
N SER A 79 4.10 7.70 19.53
CA SER A 79 4.82 6.43 19.37
C SER A 79 4.67 5.75 18.01
N LEU A 80 3.46 5.80 17.44
CA LEU A 80 3.24 5.22 16.11
C LEU A 80 3.71 6.13 14.98
N ASP A 81 3.88 7.43 15.19
CA ASP A 81 4.28 8.35 14.12
C ASP A 81 5.69 8.05 13.63
N VAL A 82 6.62 7.75 14.56
CA VAL A 82 8.00 7.37 14.23
C VAL A 82 8.07 6.07 13.43
N ILE A 83 7.13 5.15 13.65
CA ILE A 83 7.14 3.80 13.03
C ILE A 83 6.19 3.74 11.81
N SER A 84 5.26 4.69 11.68
CA SER A 84 4.20 4.73 10.67
C SER A 84 4.74 4.74 9.25
N ASP A 85 5.78 5.54 9.00
CA ASP A 85 6.38 5.62 7.66
C ASP A 85 6.98 4.28 7.22
N TYR A 86 7.70 3.60 8.12
CA TYR A 86 8.24 2.26 7.87
C TYR A 86 7.13 1.22 7.66
N LEU A 87 6.08 1.24 8.49
CA LEU A 87 4.96 0.31 8.35
C LEU A 87 4.21 0.50 7.03
N ARG A 88 4.00 1.75 6.61
CA ARG A 88 3.36 2.09 5.33
C ARG A 88 4.19 1.57 4.16
N GLN A 89 5.51 1.79 4.20
CA GLN A 89 6.42 1.32 3.16
C GLN A 89 6.46 -0.21 3.08
N ILE A 90 6.59 -0.90 4.22
CA ILE A 90 6.55 -2.37 4.31
C ILE A 90 5.23 -2.91 3.76
N ALA A 91 4.11 -2.34 4.19
CA ALA A 91 2.78 -2.76 3.74
C ALA A 91 2.61 -2.58 2.23
N LEU A 92 3.02 -1.44 1.68
CA LEU A 92 2.97 -1.17 0.25
C LEU A 92 3.80 -2.17 -0.56
N ILE A 93 5.04 -2.44 -0.14
CA ILE A 93 5.91 -3.43 -0.79
C ILE A 93 5.23 -4.80 -0.83
N ILE A 94 4.69 -5.27 0.30
CA ILE A 94 4.04 -6.59 0.39
C ILE A 94 2.79 -6.65 -0.49
N ILE A 95 1.93 -5.62 -0.42
CA ILE A 95 0.67 -5.59 -1.16
C ILE A 95 0.92 -5.51 -2.67
N LEU A 96 1.81 -4.64 -3.12
CA LEU A 96 2.13 -4.48 -4.54
C LEU A 96 2.85 -5.72 -5.10
N THR A 97 3.77 -6.32 -4.35
CA THR A 97 4.42 -7.59 -4.75
C THR A 97 3.39 -8.70 -4.89
N ARG A 98 2.45 -8.81 -3.94
CA ARG A 98 1.36 -9.80 -4.00
C ARG A 98 0.41 -9.56 -5.18
N SER A 99 0.04 -8.30 -5.44
CA SER A 99 -0.78 -7.92 -6.60
C SER A 99 -0.08 -8.31 -7.91
N GLY A 100 1.21 -7.97 -8.05
CA GLY A 100 2.04 -8.33 -9.20
C GLY A 100 2.10 -9.84 -9.46
N LEU A 101 2.23 -10.65 -8.42
CA LEU A 101 2.27 -12.11 -8.55
C LEU A 101 0.95 -12.76 -8.96
N ALA A 102 -0.17 -12.15 -8.58
CA ALA A 102 -1.49 -12.67 -8.89
C ALA A 102 -2.00 -12.20 -10.27
N LEU A 103 -1.34 -11.23 -10.89
CA LEU A 103 -1.66 -10.75 -12.23
C LEU A 103 -1.22 -11.76 -13.30
N ASP A 104 -2.16 -12.23 -14.12
CA ASP A 104 -1.85 -12.97 -15.34
C ASP A 104 -1.68 -12.02 -16.52
N PHE A 105 -0.42 -11.69 -16.84
CA PHE A 105 -0.06 -10.80 -17.93
C PHE A 105 -0.59 -11.26 -19.30
N LYS A 106 -0.74 -12.57 -19.54
CA LYS A 106 -1.28 -13.09 -20.81
C LYS A 106 -2.77 -12.78 -20.93
N SER A 107 -3.53 -12.92 -19.84
CA SER A 107 -4.93 -12.50 -19.83
C SER A 107 -5.07 -10.99 -20.00
N LEU A 108 -4.15 -10.22 -19.40
CA LEU A 108 -4.17 -8.76 -19.50
C LEU A 108 -3.94 -8.27 -20.93
N ILE A 109 -2.97 -8.85 -21.66
CA ILE A 109 -2.73 -8.51 -23.07
C ILE A 109 -3.98 -8.78 -23.92
N LYS A 110 -4.70 -9.88 -23.67
CA LYS A 110 -5.95 -10.21 -24.40
C LYS A 110 -7.06 -9.18 -24.17
N ILE A 111 -7.10 -8.56 -22.98
CA ILE A 111 -8.09 -7.57 -22.57
C ILE A 111 -7.51 -6.14 -22.68
N GLY A 112 -6.40 -5.96 -23.40
CA GLY A 112 -5.55 -4.77 -23.27
C GLY A 112 -6.26 -3.43 -23.50
N ARG A 113 -7.19 -3.34 -24.46
CA ARG A 113 -7.91 -2.09 -24.74
C ARG A 113 -8.79 -1.63 -23.55
N PRO A 114 -9.68 -2.47 -23.00
CA PRO A 114 -10.40 -2.13 -21.78
C PRO A 114 -9.50 -1.76 -20.59
N ALA A 115 -8.37 -2.45 -20.39
CA ALA A 115 -7.45 -2.15 -19.30
C ALA A 115 -6.78 -0.77 -19.42
N ILE A 116 -6.35 -0.40 -20.63
CA ILE A 116 -5.78 0.92 -20.92
C ILE A 116 -6.85 2.01 -20.71
N LEU A 117 -8.05 1.81 -21.28
CA LEU A 117 -9.13 2.79 -21.12
C LEU A 117 -9.53 2.96 -19.65
N MET A 118 -9.54 1.89 -18.86
CA MET A 118 -9.87 1.94 -17.44
C MET A 118 -8.83 2.70 -16.59
N CYS A 119 -7.57 2.74 -17.03
CA CYS A 119 -6.53 3.55 -16.39
C CYS A 119 -6.70 5.05 -16.66
N PHE A 120 -6.93 5.45 -17.91
CA PHE A 120 -6.89 6.88 -18.26
C PHE A 120 -8.25 7.57 -18.17
N LEU A 121 -9.31 6.90 -18.63
CA LEU A 121 -10.58 7.55 -18.88
C LEU A 121 -11.31 7.95 -17.58
N PRO A 122 -11.48 7.07 -16.58
CA PRO A 122 -12.13 7.42 -15.32
C PRO A 122 -11.39 8.53 -14.58
N ALA A 123 -10.08 8.38 -14.37
CA ALA A 123 -9.26 9.36 -13.67
C ALA A 123 -9.28 10.73 -14.36
N SER A 124 -9.25 10.77 -15.70
CA SER A 124 -9.36 12.05 -16.43
C SER A 124 -10.71 12.72 -16.19
N PHE A 125 -11.82 11.97 -16.24
CA PHE A 125 -13.14 12.54 -15.98
C PHE A 125 -13.30 13.01 -14.54
N GLU A 126 -12.75 12.28 -13.57
CA GLU A 126 -12.74 12.68 -12.16
C GLU A 126 -11.94 13.96 -11.93
N ILE A 127 -10.71 14.04 -12.47
CA ILE A 127 -9.86 15.24 -12.41
C ILE A 127 -10.57 16.43 -13.05
N ILE A 128 -11.12 16.27 -14.27
CA ILE A 128 -11.85 17.33 -14.98
C ILE A 128 -13.06 17.80 -14.17
N GLY A 129 -13.81 16.87 -13.57
CA GLY A 129 -14.93 17.19 -12.70
C GLY A 129 -14.49 18.08 -11.53
N ILE A 130 -13.38 17.74 -10.88
CA ILE A 130 -12.85 18.52 -9.75
C ILE A 130 -12.28 19.87 -10.21
N ILE A 131 -11.71 19.96 -11.41
CA ILE A 131 -11.27 21.25 -11.98
C ILE A 131 -12.46 22.19 -12.22
N ILE A 132 -13.61 21.65 -12.65
CA ILE A 132 -14.82 22.44 -12.90
C ILE A 132 -15.48 22.87 -11.59
N PHE A 133 -15.69 21.93 -10.66
CA PHE A 133 -16.47 22.17 -9.44
C PHE A 133 -15.64 22.65 -8.24
N GLY A 134 -14.35 22.32 -8.19
CA GLY A 134 -13.44 22.65 -7.09
C GLY A 134 -13.34 24.15 -6.83
N PRO A 135 -13.07 24.99 -7.85
CA PRO A 135 -13.03 26.44 -7.68
C PRO A 135 -14.37 27.02 -7.22
N LEU A 136 -15.49 26.47 -7.72
CA LEU A 136 -16.83 26.92 -7.39
C LEU A 136 -17.23 26.60 -5.94
N LEU A 137 -16.82 25.43 -5.42
CA LEU A 137 -17.23 24.94 -4.10
C LEU A 137 -16.26 25.32 -2.99
N LEU A 138 -14.96 25.36 -3.30
CA LEU A 138 -13.89 25.49 -2.30
C LEU A 138 -13.14 26.83 -2.38
N ASN A 139 -13.47 27.70 -3.34
CA ASN A 139 -12.76 28.96 -3.60
C ASN A 139 -11.24 28.79 -3.80
N ILE A 140 -10.83 27.69 -4.46
CA ILE A 140 -9.43 27.40 -4.80
C ILE A 140 -9.14 27.73 -6.28
N SER A 141 -7.87 27.94 -6.61
CA SER A 141 -7.45 28.15 -8.00
C SER A 141 -7.63 26.89 -8.86
N TYR A 142 -7.69 27.05 -10.19
CA TYR A 142 -7.76 25.90 -11.11
C TYR A 142 -6.55 24.95 -10.99
N LEU A 143 -5.36 25.48 -10.66
CA LEU A 143 -4.16 24.66 -10.42
C LEU A 143 -4.27 23.84 -9.14
N GLU A 144 -4.77 24.45 -8.05
CA GLU A 144 -5.04 23.73 -6.80
C GLU A 144 -6.16 22.71 -6.97
N ALA A 145 -7.21 23.04 -7.74
CA ALA A 145 -8.27 22.10 -8.08
C ALA A 145 -7.74 20.94 -8.93
N THR A 146 -6.77 21.18 -9.82
CA THR A 146 -6.11 20.10 -10.57
C THR A 146 -5.30 19.20 -9.65
N LEU A 147 -4.53 19.77 -8.72
CA LEU A 147 -3.81 18.99 -7.70
C LEU A 147 -4.75 18.16 -6.84
N LEU A 148 -5.84 18.77 -6.36
CA LEU A 148 -6.88 18.08 -5.61
C LEU A 148 -7.53 16.97 -6.44
N GLY A 149 -7.77 17.25 -7.73
CA GLY A 149 -8.22 16.30 -8.74
C GLY A 149 -7.34 15.07 -8.79
N CYS A 150 -6.03 15.27 -8.90
CA CYS A 150 -5.07 14.17 -8.91
C CYS A 150 -5.06 13.37 -7.59
N VAL A 151 -5.18 14.05 -6.44
CA VAL A 151 -5.21 13.35 -5.14
C VAL A 151 -6.47 12.49 -4.98
N LEU A 152 -7.62 12.98 -5.46
CA LEU A 152 -8.89 12.29 -5.34
C LEU A 152 -9.11 11.23 -6.43
N GLY A 153 -8.60 11.47 -7.64
CA GLY A 153 -8.78 10.60 -8.80
C GLY A 153 -7.86 9.37 -8.83
N ALA A 154 -6.82 9.33 -8.00
CA ALA A 154 -5.93 8.16 -7.90
C ALA A 154 -6.62 7.01 -7.13
N VAL A 155 -6.80 5.87 -7.79
CA VAL A 155 -7.41 4.69 -7.17
C VAL A 155 -6.41 3.90 -6.34
N SER A 156 -6.61 3.82 -5.01
CA SER A 156 -5.70 3.08 -4.11
C SER A 156 -5.66 1.57 -4.37
N PRO A 157 -4.54 1.00 -4.89
CA PRO A 157 -4.42 -0.44 -5.13
C PRO A 157 -4.43 -1.21 -3.81
N ALA A 158 -3.98 -0.59 -2.71
CA ALA A 158 -3.93 -1.23 -1.40
C ALA A 158 -5.32 -1.63 -0.86
N ILE A 159 -6.37 -0.91 -1.27
CA ILE A 159 -7.75 -1.15 -0.85
C ILE A 159 -8.46 -2.05 -1.86
N VAL A 160 -8.23 -1.80 -3.15
CA VAL A 160 -8.94 -2.52 -4.23
C VAL A 160 -8.35 -3.90 -4.49
N ALA A 161 -7.01 -4.06 -4.49
CA ALA A 161 -6.36 -5.31 -4.85
C ALA A 161 -6.78 -6.50 -3.97
N PRO A 162 -6.82 -6.42 -2.62
CA PRO A 162 -7.25 -7.56 -1.80
C PRO A 162 -8.67 -8.04 -2.12
N ARG A 163 -9.58 -7.11 -2.47
CA ARG A 163 -10.97 -7.43 -2.82
C ARG A 163 -11.07 -8.03 -4.23
N MET A 164 -10.31 -7.50 -5.19
CA MET A 164 -10.28 -8.06 -6.54
C MET A 164 -9.63 -9.44 -6.58
N LEU A 165 -8.57 -9.66 -5.78
CA LEU A 165 -7.93 -10.96 -5.61
C LEU A 165 -8.89 -12.01 -5.07
N THR A 166 -9.68 -11.68 -4.03
CA THR A 166 -10.68 -12.62 -3.50
C THR A 166 -11.75 -12.98 -4.53
N MET A 167 -12.19 -12.03 -5.37
CA MET A 167 -13.11 -12.33 -6.48
C MET A 167 -12.48 -13.24 -7.54
N ILE A 168 -11.19 -13.04 -7.89
CA ILE A 168 -10.47 -13.89 -8.82
C ILE A 168 -10.32 -15.32 -8.27
N GLU A 169 -9.94 -15.44 -7.00
CA GLU A 169 -9.81 -16.72 -6.29
C GLU A 169 -11.16 -17.46 -6.25
N ASN A 170 -12.27 -16.74 -6.03
CA ASN A 170 -13.63 -17.28 -6.01
C ASN A 170 -14.24 -17.50 -7.42
N LYS A 171 -13.52 -17.14 -8.49
CA LYS A 171 -14.01 -17.18 -9.90
C LYS A 171 -15.26 -16.32 -10.15
N GLU A 172 -15.39 -15.22 -9.42
CA GLU A 172 -16.48 -14.25 -9.55
C GLU A 172 -16.09 -13.09 -10.47
N GLY A 173 -17.04 -12.58 -11.27
CA GLY A 173 -16.84 -11.37 -12.09
C GLY A 173 -15.97 -11.55 -13.35
N GLY A 174 -15.52 -12.78 -13.66
CA GLY A 174 -14.79 -13.09 -14.88
C GLY A 174 -13.48 -12.31 -15.00
N ASP A 175 -13.34 -11.55 -16.08
CA ASP A 175 -12.14 -10.76 -16.35
C ASP A 175 -12.19 -9.34 -15.77
N ILE A 176 -13.33 -8.89 -15.22
CA ILE A 176 -13.51 -7.54 -14.66
C ILE A 176 -12.51 -7.26 -13.52
N PRO A 177 -12.34 -8.14 -12.51
CA PRO A 177 -11.37 -7.90 -11.44
C PRO A 177 -9.93 -7.77 -11.95
N LYS A 178 -9.57 -8.49 -13.03
CA LYS A 178 -8.23 -8.41 -13.64
C LYS A 178 -8.01 -7.08 -14.33
N VAL A 179 -9.03 -6.60 -15.06
CA VAL A 179 -9.01 -5.26 -15.69
C VAL A 179 -8.87 -4.18 -14.62
N ILE A 180 -9.63 -4.26 -13.53
CA ILE A 180 -9.56 -3.30 -12.43
C ILE A 180 -8.19 -3.32 -11.75
N MET A 181 -7.63 -4.50 -11.44
CA MET A 181 -6.28 -4.57 -10.82
C MET A 181 -5.20 -3.99 -11.72
N ALA A 182 -5.27 -4.26 -13.03
CA ALA A 182 -4.30 -3.73 -13.98
C ALA A 182 -4.44 -2.23 -14.18
N GLY A 183 -5.67 -1.74 -14.37
CA GLY A 183 -5.90 -0.31 -14.55
C GLY A 183 -5.59 0.49 -13.29
N ALA A 184 -5.97 0.03 -12.09
CA ALA A 184 -5.60 0.67 -10.82
C ALA A 184 -4.08 0.76 -10.61
N SER A 185 -3.31 -0.22 -11.11
CA SER A 185 -1.85 -0.19 -11.00
C SER A 185 -1.21 0.83 -11.96
N CYS A 186 -1.79 1.03 -13.15
CA CYS A 186 -1.30 2.01 -14.13
C CYS A 186 -1.83 3.43 -13.87
N ASP A 187 -3.01 3.56 -13.28
CA ASP A 187 -3.66 4.85 -12.97
C ASP A 187 -2.78 5.73 -12.08
N ASP A 188 -2.20 5.16 -11.03
CA ASP A 188 -1.27 5.87 -10.14
C ASP A 188 -0.12 6.54 -10.90
N ILE A 189 0.42 5.88 -11.94
CA ILE A 189 1.48 6.44 -12.80
C ILE A 189 0.96 7.61 -13.63
N TYR A 190 -0.23 7.48 -14.21
CA TYR A 190 -0.81 8.56 -15.00
C TYR A 190 -1.06 9.80 -14.14
N VAL A 191 -1.69 9.62 -12.99
CA VAL A 191 -2.10 10.70 -12.09
C VAL A 191 -0.90 11.38 -11.43
N ILE A 192 0.15 10.63 -11.03
CA ILE A 192 1.34 11.22 -10.41
C ILE A 192 2.13 12.11 -11.38
N VAL A 193 2.14 11.78 -12.68
CA VAL A 193 2.78 12.62 -13.71
C VAL A 193 2.07 13.97 -13.81
N ILE A 194 0.73 13.98 -13.83
CA ILE A 194 -0.07 15.21 -13.86
C ILE A 194 0.13 15.99 -12.55
N PHE A 195 0.06 15.31 -11.40
CA PHE A 195 0.23 15.91 -10.08
C PHE A 195 1.53 16.71 -9.99
N TYR A 196 2.66 16.10 -10.33
CA TYR A 196 3.95 16.78 -10.26
C TYR A 196 4.14 17.85 -11.34
N ALA A 197 3.53 17.68 -12.53
CA ALA A 197 3.52 18.74 -13.53
C ALA A 197 2.85 20.01 -13.00
N CYS A 198 1.69 19.86 -12.36
CA CYS A 198 0.97 20.97 -11.72
C CYS A 198 1.72 21.50 -10.48
N LEU A 199 2.28 20.63 -9.65
CA LEU A 199 2.99 21.02 -8.43
C LEU A 199 4.25 21.83 -8.74
N ASN A 200 5.01 21.44 -9.76
CA ASN A 200 6.19 22.19 -10.21
C ASN A 200 5.77 23.56 -10.76
N THR A 201 4.69 23.62 -11.53
CA THR A 201 4.17 24.90 -12.05
C THR A 201 3.83 25.85 -10.91
N LEU A 202 3.17 25.36 -9.86
CA LEU A 202 2.84 26.14 -8.66
C LEU A 202 4.07 26.59 -7.86
N LYS A 203 5.08 25.72 -7.71
CA LYS A 203 6.29 26.03 -6.92
C LYS A 203 7.25 27.00 -7.61
N THR A 204 7.47 26.80 -8.91
CA THR A 204 8.53 27.51 -9.65
C THR A 204 8.02 28.69 -10.48
N SER A 205 6.71 28.94 -10.52
CA SER A 205 6.05 29.97 -11.37
C SER A 205 6.46 29.92 -12.85
N SER A 206 7.09 28.81 -13.27
CA SER A 206 7.66 28.57 -14.58
C SER A 206 7.51 27.10 -14.93
N PHE A 207 7.13 26.83 -16.17
CA PHE A 207 6.96 25.47 -16.68
C PHE A 207 8.33 24.88 -17.02
N ASN A 208 8.87 24.02 -16.15
CA ASN A 208 10.09 23.29 -16.44
C ASN A 208 9.76 21.93 -17.08
N PHE A 209 9.76 21.86 -18.41
CA PHE A 209 9.46 20.63 -19.14
C PHE A 209 10.42 19.47 -18.80
N LEU A 210 11.67 19.78 -18.42
CA LEU A 210 12.65 18.76 -18.02
C LEU A 210 12.25 18.06 -16.72
N SER A 211 11.60 18.72 -15.76
CA SER A 211 11.19 18.06 -14.51
C SER A 211 10.00 17.13 -14.70
N ILE A 212 9.15 17.40 -15.70
CA ILE A 212 8.03 16.55 -16.07
C ILE A 212 8.54 15.27 -16.76
N LEU A 213 9.49 15.41 -17.70
CA LEU A 213 10.10 14.26 -18.40
C LEU A 213 10.84 13.31 -17.47
N LYS A 214 11.35 13.80 -16.33
CA LYS A 214 12.01 12.94 -15.33
C LYS A 214 11.09 11.84 -14.82
N ILE A 215 9.79 12.11 -14.64
CA ILE A 215 8.88 11.15 -14.01
C ILE A 215 8.64 9.93 -14.90
N PRO A 216 8.18 10.05 -16.16
CA PRO A 216 8.11 8.90 -17.06
C PRO A 216 9.45 8.20 -17.24
N SER A 217 10.55 8.95 -17.29
CA SER A 217 11.89 8.35 -17.44
C SER A 217 12.27 7.47 -16.23
N SER A 218 11.99 7.91 -15.00
CA SER A 218 12.22 7.13 -13.78
C SER A 218 11.36 5.87 -13.74
N ILE A 219 10.11 5.95 -14.18
CA ILE A 219 9.21 4.79 -14.26
C ILE A 219 9.74 3.78 -15.27
N ILE A 220 10.12 4.22 -16.47
CA ILE A 220 10.66 3.34 -17.52
C ILE A 220 11.94 2.64 -17.03
N LEU A 221 12.85 3.38 -16.39
CA LEU A 221 14.06 2.82 -15.79
C LEU A 221 13.72 1.82 -14.67
N GLY A 222 12.77 2.15 -13.80
CA GLY A 222 12.29 1.26 -12.74
C GLY A 222 11.71 -0.05 -13.29
N VAL A 223 10.91 0.02 -14.35
CA VAL A 223 10.36 -1.16 -15.04
C VAL A 223 11.48 -1.99 -15.67
N LEU A 224 12.44 -1.37 -16.35
CA LEU A 224 13.58 -2.06 -16.97
C LEU A 224 14.44 -2.79 -15.92
N LEU A 225 14.79 -2.11 -14.82
CA LEU A 225 15.55 -2.70 -13.72
C LEU A 225 14.76 -3.83 -13.05
N GLY A 226 13.46 -3.62 -12.80
CA GLY A 226 12.57 -4.64 -12.25
C GLY A 226 12.49 -5.89 -13.13
N LEU A 227 12.41 -5.73 -14.45
CA LEU A 227 12.43 -6.84 -15.41
C LEU A 227 13.77 -7.59 -15.39
N LEU A 228 14.89 -6.87 -15.39
CA LEU A 228 16.23 -7.48 -15.33
C LEU A 228 16.41 -8.31 -14.05
N ILE A 229 16.06 -7.75 -12.90
CA ILE A 229 16.13 -8.43 -11.60
C ILE A 229 15.18 -9.64 -11.56
N GLY A 230 13.95 -9.47 -12.07
CA GLY A 230 12.95 -10.54 -12.14
C GLY A 230 13.41 -11.72 -13.00
N ILE A 231 14.00 -11.46 -14.17
CA ILE A 231 14.60 -12.50 -15.03
C ILE A 231 15.76 -13.19 -14.30
N GLY A 232 16.60 -12.42 -13.61
CA GLY A 232 17.68 -12.96 -12.77
C GLY A 232 17.16 -13.91 -11.69
N LEU A 233 16.10 -13.52 -10.98
CA LEU A 233 15.44 -14.36 -9.96
C LEU A 233 14.86 -15.65 -10.56
N ILE A 234 14.23 -15.59 -11.73
CA ILE A 234 13.71 -16.78 -12.41
C ILE A 234 14.84 -17.76 -12.71
N ASN A 235 15.98 -17.27 -13.20
CA ASN A 235 17.15 -18.11 -13.49
C ASN A 235 17.74 -18.73 -12.21
N LEU A 236 17.88 -17.94 -11.14
CA LEU A 236 18.31 -18.44 -9.82
C LEU A 236 17.40 -19.56 -9.31
N TYR A 237 16.08 -19.38 -9.42
CA TYR A 237 15.10 -20.37 -8.96
C TYR A 237 15.16 -21.68 -9.76
N LYS A 238 15.51 -21.61 -11.05
CA LYS A 238 15.73 -22.79 -11.89
C LYS A 238 17.03 -23.52 -11.53
N CYS A 239 18.11 -22.78 -11.27
CA CYS A 239 19.41 -23.35 -10.92
C CYS A 239 19.38 -24.10 -9.58
N PHE A 240 18.74 -23.52 -8.56
CA PHE A 240 18.80 -24.04 -7.18
C PHE A 240 17.58 -24.87 -6.74
N LYS A 241 16.59 -25.12 -7.61
CA LYS A 241 15.35 -25.89 -7.31
C LYS A 241 14.76 -25.57 -5.92
N LEU A 242 14.56 -24.28 -5.64
CA LEU A 242 14.13 -23.82 -4.31
C LEU A 242 12.65 -24.13 -4.02
N ASN A 243 12.34 -24.33 -2.73
CA ASN A 243 10.96 -24.45 -2.23
C ASN A 243 10.19 -23.13 -2.36
N SER A 244 8.85 -23.21 -2.48
CA SER A 244 7.98 -22.04 -2.68
C SER A 244 8.13 -20.97 -1.59
N THR A 245 8.27 -21.38 -0.33
CA THR A 245 8.48 -20.45 0.81
C THR A 245 9.77 -19.64 0.64
N ILE A 246 10.87 -20.30 0.24
CA ILE A 246 12.17 -19.66 0.05
C ILE A 246 12.10 -18.66 -1.11
N LYS A 247 11.38 -19.01 -2.20
CA LYS A 247 11.16 -18.09 -3.33
C LYS A 247 10.47 -16.80 -2.88
N VAL A 248 9.39 -16.91 -2.10
CA VAL A 248 8.67 -15.73 -1.59
C VAL A 248 9.56 -14.88 -0.68
N ILE A 249 10.33 -15.50 0.21
CA ILE A 249 11.26 -14.78 1.11
C ILE A 249 12.32 -14.03 0.30
N ILE A 250 12.96 -14.68 -0.67
CA ILE A 250 13.97 -14.04 -1.53
C ILE A 250 13.35 -12.88 -2.31
N MET A 251 12.14 -13.07 -2.86
CA MET A 251 11.46 -12.04 -3.63
C MET A 251 11.11 -10.81 -2.79
N LEU A 252 10.55 -11.01 -1.59
CA LEU A 252 10.30 -9.91 -0.66
C LEU A 252 11.61 -9.23 -0.25
N GLY A 253 12.65 -10.01 0.07
CA GLY A 253 13.98 -9.48 0.42
C GLY A 253 14.57 -8.60 -0.69
N VAL A 254 14.50 -9.04 -1.95
CA VAL A 254 14.94 -8.23 -3.10
C VAL A 254 14.07 -6.98 -3.27
N SER A 255 12.76 -7.08 -3.07
CA SER A 255 11.86 -5.92 -3.14
C SER A 255 12.21 -4.86 -2.11
N PHE A 256 12.49 -5.26 -0.86
CA PHE A 256 12.99 -4.36 0.18
C PHE A 256 14.34 -3.75 -0.16
N LEU A 257 15.26 -4.55 -0.72
CA LEU A 257 16.59 -4.09 -1.11
C LEU A 257 16.52 -3.03 -2.20
N ILE A 258 15.67 -3.21 -3.22
CA ILE A 258 15.47 -2.22 -4.29
C ILE A 258 14.96 -0.89 -3.73
N VAL A 259 13.95 -0.93 -2.87
CA VAL A 259 13.41 0.30 -2.25
C VAL A 259 14.42 0.95 -1.31
N TRP A 260 15.25 0.16 -0.62
CA TRP A 260 16.34 0.70 0.18
C TRP A 260 17.41 1.40 -0.67
N LEU A 261 17.77 0.82 -1.82
CA LEU A 261 18.72 1.42 -2.76
C LEU A 261 18.22 2.72 -3.38
N GLU A 262 16.91 2.88 -3.57
CA GLU A 262 16.33 4.13 -4.10
C GLU A 262 16.57 5.34 -3.18
N ASN A 263 16.78 5.11 -1.88
CA ASN A 263 17.05 6.18 -0.92
C ASN A 263 18.53 6.65 -0.92
N TYR A 264 19.41 6.05 -1.72
CA TYR A 264 20.84 6.38 -1.84
C TYR A 264 21.17 6.88 -3.25
#